data_AF-A0A182MPI4-F1
#
_entry.id   AF-A0A182MPI4-F1
#
_cell.length_a   1.000
_cell.length_b   1.000
_cell.length_c   1.000
_cell.angle_alpha   90.00
_cell.angle_beta   90.00
_cell.angle_gamma   90.00
#
_symmetry.space_group_name_H-M   'P 1'
#
loop_
_entity.id
_entity.type
_entity.pdbx_description
1 polymer ?
#
loop_
_entity_poly.entity_id
_entity_poly.type
_entity_poly.pdbx_seq_one_letter_code
_entity_poly.pdbx_strand_id
1 'polypeptide(L)'
;LLLSLILILVLGTHYSTGLSEVFSRAAEHGRIEFFNFDPDPTTRHSVFSVIIGGFFYWTSMFCTNQASVQKCMSLKSLKTAKLALYFSLIGLIAVFLMNFYTGLMTFAHYSDCDPLAAGQITAKDQLLPFYVMDVFGHIKFMAGIFVAGIFAASLG
;
A
#
# COMPACT_ATOMS: atom_id res chain seq x y z
N LEU A 1 -3.47 -8.31 -8.19
CA LEU A 1 -3.30 -7.31 -7.11
C LEU A 1 -4.61 -6.93 -6.42
N LEU A 2 -5.52 -6.18 -7.06
CA LEU A 2 -6.73 -5.63 -6.40
C LEU A 2 -7.58 -6.67 -5.66
N LEU A 3 -7.87 -7.81 -6.30
CA LEU A 3 -8.64 -8.90 -5.68
C LEU A 3 -7.94 -9.45 -4.43
N SER A 4 -6.61 -9.58 -4.47
CA SER A 4 -5.83 -10.02 -3.31
C SER A 4 -5.87 -9.00 -2.17
N LEU A 5 -5.69 -7.71 -2.46
CA LEU A 5 -5.77 -6.65 -1.45
C LEU A 5 -7.17 -6.60 -0.82
N ILE A 6 -8.23 -6.64 -1.64
CA ILE A 6 -9.61 -6.61 -1.15
C ILE A 6 -9.89 -7.81 -0.24
N LEU A 7 -9.47 -9.01 -0.63
CA LEU A 7 -9.64 -10.21 0.21
C LEU A 7 -8.92 -10.09 1.55
N ILE A 8 -7.66 -9.64 1.53
CA ILE A 8 -6.85 -9.45 2.75
C ILE A 8 -7.50 -8.42 3.67
N LEU A 9 -8.01 -7.31 3.11
CA LEU A 9 -8.67 -6.28 3.89
C LEU A 9 -9.97 -6.79 4.51
N VAL A 10 -10.86 -7.38 3.70
CA VAL A 10 -12.17 -7.85 4.18
C VAL A 10 -12.00 -8.92 5.25
N LEU A 11 -11.12 -9.90 5.02
CA LEU A 11 -10.90 -10.97 5.98
C LEU A 11 -10.08 -10.50 7.17
N GLY A 12 -9.07 -9.65 6.98
CA GLY A 12 -8.27 -9.14 8.09
C GLY A 12 -9.10 -8.27 9.05
N THR A 13 -9.98 -7.42 8.53
CA THR A 13 -10.93 -6.66 9.36
C THR A 13 -11.91 -7.58 10.09
N HIS A 14 -12.28 -8.73 9.51
CA HIS A 14 -13.17 -9.70 10.15
C HIS A 14 -12.47 -10.57 11.20
N TYR A 15 -11.24 -11.04 10.93
CA TYR A 15 -10.53 -12.02 11.74
C TYR A 15 -9.57 -11.41 12.78
N SER A 16 -8.82 -10.36 12.44
CA SER A 16 -7.84 -9.78 13.36
C SER A 16 -8.47 -8.77 14.30
N THR A 17 -9.16 -7.77 13.76
CA THR A 17 -9.51 -6.57 14.52
C THR A 17 -10.55 -5.76 13.74
N GLY A 18 -11.70 -5.43 14.36
CA GLY A 18 -12.73 -4.62 13.72
C GLY A 18 -12.21 -3.25 13.28
N LEU A 19 -12.85 -2.64 12.27
CA LEU A 19 -12.33 -1.42 11.61
C LEU A 19 -12.03 -0.29 12.60
N SER A 20 -12.93 -0.04 13.56
CA SER A 20 -12.75 1.01 14.59
C SER A 20 -11.54 0.76 15.49
N GLU A 21 -11.30 -0.50 15.85
CA GLU A 21 -10.22 -0.88 16.75
C GLU A 21 -8.86 -0.74 16.07
N VAL A 22 -8.76 -1.00 14.76
CA VAL A 22 -7.54 -0.76 13.97
C VAL A 22 -7.14 0.72 14.05
N PHE A 23 -8.09 1.64 13.88
CA PHE A 23 -7.81 3.07 13.95
C PHE A 23 -7.54 3.53 15.39
N SER A 24 -8.25 3.00 16.41
CA SER A 24 -7.99 3.35 17.82
C SER A 24 -6.59 2.96 18.23
N ARG A 25 -6.19 1.70 18.02
CA ARG A 25 -4.85 1.19 18.37
C ARG A 25 -3.75 1.97 17.67
N ALA A 26 -3.93 2.26 16.38
CA ALA A 26 -2.96 3.03 15.62
C ALA A 26 -2.84 4.48 16.11
N ALA A 27 -3.95 5.11 16.52
CA ALA A 27 -3.94 6.45 17.10
C ALA A 27 -3.25 6.47 18.48
N GLU A 28 -3.56 5.51 19.35
CA GLU A 28 -2.97 5.37 20.69
C GLU A 28 -1.45 5.21 20.65
N HIS A 29 -0.93 4.50 19.64
CA HIS A 29 0.50 4.30 19.43
C HIS A 29 1.17 5.41 18.59
N GLY A 30 0.46 6.51 18.31
CA GLY A 30 0.98 7.64 17.54
C GLY A 30 1.39 7.28 16.11
N ARG A 31 0.76 6.27 15.49
CA ARG A 31 1.05 5.83 14.12
C ARG A 31 0.28 6.59 13.04
N ILE A 32 -0.71 7.38 13.45
CA ILE A 32 -1.51 8.21 12.55
C ILE A 32 -1.06 9.66 12.69
N GLU A 33 -0.28 10.13 11.72
CA GLU A 33 0.14 11.53 11.62
C GLU A 33 -0.24 12.04 10.22
N PHE A 34 -1.26 12.89 10.14
CA PHE A 34 -1.75 13.40 8.85
C PHE A 34 -0.97 14.62 8.35
N PHE A 35 -0.50 15.46 9.27
CA PHE A 35 -0.03 16.81 8.95
C PHE A 35 1.25 17.16 9.71
N ASN A 36 2.38 16.68 9.20
CA ASN A 36 3.70 17.10 9.66
C ASN A 36 4.24 18.23 8.78
N PHE A 37 4.16 19.48 9.25
CA PHE A 37 4.64 20.68 8.54
C PHE A 37 6.06 21.10 8.93
N ASP A 38 6.90 20.17 9.39
CA ASP A 38 8.31 20.46 9.65
C ASP A 38 9.05 20.79 8.34
N PRO A 39 9.66 21.99 8.22
CA PRO A 39 10.42 22.40 7.05
C PRO A 39 11.83 21.77 6.97
N ASP A 40 12.28 21.04 7.99
CA ASP A 40 13.59 20.39 7.97
C ASP A 40 13.65 19.32 6.85
N PRO A 41 14.58 19.44 5.88
CA PRO A 41 14.72 18.47 4.78
C PRO A 41 15.23 17.09 5.23
N THR A 42 15.72 16.97 6.47
CA THR A 42 16.14 15.69 7.06
C THR A 42 14.98 14.92 7.68
N THR A 43 13.83 15.57 7.91
CA THR A 43 12.61 14.92 8.38
C THR A 43 12.11 13.96 7.31
N ARG A 44 12.12 12.66 7.66
CA ARG A 44 11.88 11.55 6.73
C ARG A 44 10.61 11.72 5.89
N HIS A 45 9.50 12.11 6.52
CA HIS A 45 8.20 12.30 5.88
C HIS A 45 7.49 13.53 6.47
N SER A 46 7.75 14.71 5.92
CA SER A 46 6.93 15.92 6.11
C SER A 46 6.04 16.18 4.89
N VAL A 47 5.00 17.01 5.06
CA VAL A 47 4.12 17.46 3.96
C VAL A 47 4.95 18.07 2.82
N PHE A 48 5.99 18.84 3.14
CA PHE A 48 6.90 19.41 2.15
C PHE A 48 7.68 18.35 1.38
N SER A 49 8.28 17.39 2.10
CA SER A 49 9.05 16.31 1.47
C SER A 49 8.19 15.45 0.54
N VAL A 50 6.94 15.17 0.93
CA VAL A 50 6.00 14.34 0.16
C VAL A 50 5.46 15.08 -1.05
N ILE A 51 5.08 16.36 -0.91
CA ILE A 51 4.57 17.15 -2.04
C ILE A 51 5.69 17.41 -3.05
N ILE A 52 6.85 17.90 -2.61
CA ILE A 52 7.95 18.24 -3.51
C ILE A 52 8.53 16.97 -4.13
N GLY A 53 8.91 15.99 -3.31
CA GLY A 53 9.48 14.73 -3.78
C GLY A 53 8.48 13.94 -4.63
N GLY A 54 7.21 13.88 -4.20
CA GLY A 54 6.13 13.25 -4.95
C GLY A 54 5.90 13.91 -6.31
N PHE A 55 5.89 15.25 -6.38
CA PHE A 55 5.75 15.96 -7.66
C PHE A 55 6.81 15.55 -8.67
N PHE A 56 8.09 15.57 -8.28
CA PHE A 56 9.18 15.17 -9.16
C PHE A 56 9.15 13.67 -9.50
N TYR A 57 8.86 12.82 -8.51
CA TYR A 57 8.75 11.38 -8.70
C TYR A 57 7.65 11.01 -9.71
N TRP A 58 6.43 11.53 -9.52
CA TRP A 58 5.30 11.25 -10.41
C TRP A 58 5.49 11.86 -11.79
N THR A 59 6.04 13.08 -11.87
CA THR A 59 6.35 13.71 -13.15
C THR A 59 7.36 12.88 -13.94
N SER A 60 8.43 12.40 -13.30
CA SER A 60 9.40 11.51 -13.95
C SER A 60 8.74 10.19 -14.39
N MET A 61 7.94 9.58 -13.52
CA MET A 61 7.28 8.31 -13.83
C MET A 61 6.30 8.39 -15.00
N PHE A 62 5.55 9.48 -15.16
CA PHE A 62 4.53 9.58 -16.22
C PHE A 62 5.00 10.33 -17.47
N CYS A 63 5.90 11.32 -17.32
CA CYS A 63 6.32 12.18 -18.43
C CYS A 63 7.65 11.77 -19.06
N THR A 64 8.55 11.12 -18.31
CA THR A 64 9.89 10.78 -18.82
C THR A 64 10.13 9.28 -18.93
N ASN A 65 9.34 8.45 -18.23
CA ASN A 65 9.42 7.00 -18.38
C ASN A 65 8.94 6.58 -19.78
N GLN A 66 9.83 5.94 -20.53
CA GLN A 66 9.57 5.49 -21.90
C GLN A 66 8.31 4.62 -21.99
N ALA A 67 8.11 3.67 -21.07
CA ALA A 67 6.95 2.77 -21.09
C ALA A 67 5.64 3.53 -20.86
N SER A 68 5.62 4.50 -19.95
CA SER A 68 4.44 5.35 -19.68
C SER A 68 4.09 6.23 -20.88
N VAL A 69 5.09 6.87 -21.49
CA VAL A 69 4.90 7.75 -22.66
C VAL A 69 4.40 6.94 -23.86
N GLN A 70 4.97 5.75 -24.10
CA GLN A 70 4.54 4.85 -25.18
C GLN A 70 3.10 4.37 -25.01
N LYS A 71 2.66 4.04 -23.77
CA LYS A 71 1.26 3.69 -23.48
C LYS A 71 0.30 4.82 -23.85
N CYS A 72 0.69 6.07 -23.61
CA CYS A 72 -0.12 7.23 -24.02
C CYS A 72 -0.14 7.42 -25.54
N MET A 73 0.99 7.17 -26.21
CA MET A 73 1.14 7.38 -27.66
C MET A 73 0.50 6.30 -28.52
N SER A 74 0.25 5.11 -27.98
CA SER A 74 -0.47 4.03 -28.68
C SER A 74 -1.98 4.24 -28.75
N LEU A 75 -2.52 5.23 -28.04
CA LEU A 75 -3.95 5.55 -28.02
C LEU A 75 -4.36 6.40 -29.22
N LYS A 76 -5.56 6.14 -29.74
CA LYS A 76 -6.08 6.75 -30.97
C LYS A 76 -6.29 8.26 -30.90
N SER A 77 -6.40 8.85 -29.70
CA SER A 77 -6.65 10.28 -29.53
C SER A 77 -6.15 10.82 -28.20
N LEU A 78 -5.87 12.12 -28.16
CA LEU A 78 -5.48 12.83 -26.92
C LEU A 78 -6.58 12.76 -25.84
N LYS A 79 -7.86 12.76 -26.23
CA LYS A 79 -8.98 12.65 -25.28
C LYS A 79 -8.96 11.28 -24.58
N THR A 80 -8.73 10.21 -25.35
CA THR A 80 -8.62 8.85 -24.81
C THR A 80 -7.40 8.70 -23.91
N ALA A 81 -6.26 9.30 -24.27
CA ALA A 81 -5.06 9.30 -23.44
C ALA A 81 -5.28 10.01 -22.09
N LYS A 82 -5.90 11.20 -22.10
CA LYS A 82 -6.25 11.92 -20.86
C LYS A 82 -7.18 11.09 -19.97
N LEU A 83 -8.21 10.48 -20.56
CA LEU A 83 -9.15 9.63 -19.82
C LEU A 83 -8.45 8.41 -19.20
N ALA A 84 -7.57 7.74 -19.95
CA ALA A 84 -6.79 6.61 -19.45
C ALA A 84 -5.87 7.01 -18.28
N LEU A 85 -5.27 8.20 -18.32
CA LEU A 85 -4.47 8.75 -17.22
C LEU A 85 -5.34 9.02 -15.98
N TYR A 86 -6.54 9.58 -16.12
CA TYR A 86 -7.45 9.78 -14.99
C TYR A 86 -7.88 8.46 -14.34
N PHE A 87 -8.19 7.43 -15.14
CA PHE A 87 -8.49 6.11 -14.60
C PHE A 87 -7.29 5.49 -13.87
N SER A 88 -6.09 5.65 -14.43
CA SER A 88 -4.85 5.21 -13.80
C SER A 88 -4.63 5.91 -12.46
N LEU A 89 -4.87 7.22 -12.39
CA LEU A 89 -4.75 8.01 -11.16
C LEU A 89 -5.73 7.54 -10.08
N ILE A 90 -7.00 7.34 -10.43
CA ILE A 90 -8.02 6.86 -9.47
C ILE A 90 -7.65 5.46 -8.96
N GLY A 91 -7.24 4.56 -9.86
CA GLY A 91 -6.80 3.21 -9.49
C GLY A 91 -5.60 3.22 -8.55
N LEU A 92 -4.62 4.08 -8.82
CA LEU A 92 -3.43 4.26 -7.99
C LEU A 92 -3.79 4.77 -6.59
N ILE A 93 -4.64 5.80 -6.49
CA ILE A 93 -5.13 6.33 -5.20
C ILE A 93 -5.82 5.22 -4.41
N ALA A 94 -6.70 4.45 -5.05
CA ALA A 94 -7.39 3.35 -4.39
C ALA A 94 -6.42 2.28 -3.86
N VAL A 95 -5.41 1.89 -4.65
CA VAL A 95 -4.38 0.94 -4.21
C VAL A 95 -3.56 1.47 -3.04
N PHE A 96 -3.16 2.75 -3.06
CA PHE A 96 -2.44 3.35 -1.93
C PHE A 96 -3.27 3.34 -0.64
N LEU A 97 -4.55 3.73 -0.72
CA LEU A 97 -5.44 3.69 0.44
C LEU A 97 -5.60 2.27 0.99
N MET A 98 -5.74 1.27 0.13
CA MET A 98 -5.78 -0.14 0.54
C MET A 98 -4.48 -0.57 1.23
N ASN A 99 -3.31 -0.16 0.71
CA ASN A 99 -2.02 -0.48 1.32
C ASN A 99 -1.83 0.20 2.67
N PHE A 100 -2.18 1.48 2.81
CA PHE A 100 -2.12 2.19 4.09
C PHE A 100 -3.00 1.51 5.14
N TYR A 101 -4.24 1.16 4.77
CA TYR A 101 -5.12 0.45 5.68
C TYR A 101 -4.60 -0.96 6.02
N THR A 102 -4.06 -1.69 5.04
CA THR A 102 -3.42 -3.00 5.28
C THR A 102 -2.25 -2.88 6.27
N GLY A 103 -1.43 -1.83 6.14
CA GLY A 103 -0.32 -1.55 7.06
C GLY A 103 -0.80 -1.24 8.48
N LEU A 104 -1.84 -0.42 8.62
CA LEU A 104 -2.47 -0.12 9.92
C LEU A 104 -3.06 -1.39 10.56
N MET A 105 -3.75 -2.22 9.78
CA MET A 105 -4.33 -3.47 10.23
C MET A 105 -3.25 -4.46 10.71
N THR A 106 -2.17 -4.59 9.94
CA THR A 106 -1.04 -5.45 10.31
C THR A 106 -0.36 -4.93 11.59
N PHE A 107 -0.21 -3.60 11.71
CA PHE A 107 0.32 -2.98 12.92
C PHE A 107 -0.60 -3.22 14.13
N ALA A 108 -1.91 -3.02 13.99
CA ALA A 108 -2.87 -3.20 15.09
C ALA A 108 -2.90 -4.64 15.61
N HIS A 109 -2.67 -5.63 14.73
CA HIS A 109 -2.58 -7.04 15.12
C HIS A 109 -1.30 -7.36 15.90
N TYR A 110 -0.17 -6.77 15.51
CA TYR A 110 1.14 -6.98 16.14
C TYR A 110 1.56 -5.85 17.09
N SER A 111 0.62 -5.03 17.57
CA SER A 111 0.95 -3.89 18.45
C SER A 111 1.55 -4.35 19.78
N ASP A 112 1.06 -5.48 20.29
CA ASP A 112 1.44 -6.04 21.59
C ASP A 112 2.58 -7.07 21.48
N CYS A 113 2.81 -7.63 20.30
CA CYS A 113 3.83 -8.65 20.04
C CYS A 113 4.48 -8.40 18.68
N ASP A 114 5.70 -7.87 18.69
CA ASP A 114 6.45 -7.59 17.46
C ASP A 114 7.12 -8.88 16.92
N PRO A 115 6.68 -9.41 15.76
CA PRO A 115 7.25 -10.63 15.19
C PRO A 115 8.72 -10.49 14.77
N LEU A 116 9.20 -9.26 14.50
CA LEU A 116 10.61 -9.01 14.20
C LEU A 116 11.46 -9.14 15.48
N ALA A 117 11.01 -8.56 16.58
CA ALA A 117 11.69 -8.66 17.86
C ALA A 117 11.64 -10.10 18.42
N ALA A 118 10.56 -10.83 18.15
CA ALA A 118 10.43 -12.25 18.49
C ALA A 118 11.27 -13.19 17.61
N GLY A 119 11.94 -12.68 16.57
CA GLY A 119 12.77 -13.48 15.65
C GLY A 119 11.99 -14.38 14.71
N GLN A 120 10.68 -14.14 14.52
CA GLN A 120 9.84 -14.92 13.60
C GLN A 120 10.01 -14.47 12.13
N ILE A 121 10.41 -13.22 11.93
CA ILE A 121 10.79 -12.66 10.62
C ILE A 121 12.21 -12.09 10.71
N THR A 122 12.93 -12.07 9.58
CA THR A 122 14.30 -11.53 9.52
C THR A 122 14.34 -10.10 8.98
N ALA A 123 13.31 -9.69 8.24
CA ALA A 123 13.24 -8.38 7.60
C ALA A 123 11.83 -7.78 7.63
N LYS A 124 11.75 -6.45 7.62
CA LYS A 124 10.48 -5.70 7.79
C LYS A 124 9.50 -5.90 6.63
N ASP A 125 10.00 -6.14 5.42
CA ASP A 125 9.21 -6.42 4.21
C ASP A 125 8.51 -7.79 4.25
N GLN A 126 8.95 -8.69 5.12
CA GLN A 126 8.32 -10.00 5.34
C GLN A 126 7.08 -9.93 6.25
N LEU A 127 6.81 -8.79 6.88
CA LEU A 127 5.75 -8.63 7.86
C LEU A 127 4.36 -8.93 7.29
N LEU A 128 4.04 -8.40 6.10
CA LEU A 128 2.74 -8.63 5.48
C LEU A 128 2.57 -10.09 4.99
N PRO A 129 3.55 -10.71 4.31
CA PRO A 129 3.49 -12.15 4.03
C PRO A 129 3.33 -13.00 5.28
N PHE A 130 4.06 -12.68 6.35
CA PHE A 130 3.94 -13.38 7.63
C PHE A 130 2.52 -13.25 8.20
N TYR A 131 1.99 -12.02 8.26
CA TYR A 131 0.60 -11.75 8.67
C TYR A 131 -0.42 -12.58 7.90
N VAL A 132 -0.29 -12.65 6.58
CA VAL A 132 -1.22 -13.41 5.72
C VAL A 132 -1.19 -14.90 6.07
N MET A 133 0.00 -15.45 6.33
CA MET A 133 0.15 -16.87 6.66
C MET A 133 -0.30 -17.18 8.08
N ASP A 134 -0.06 -16.27 9.03
CA ASP A 134 -0.44 -16.41 10.44
C ASP A 134 -1.96 -16.35 10.63
N VAL A 135 -2.61 -15.33 10.06
CA VAL A 135 -4.06 -15.11 10.24
C VAL A 135 -4.90 -15.99 9.31
N PHE A 136 -4.48 -16.15 8.05
CA PHE A 136 -5.28 -16.84 7.03
C PHE A 136 -4.73 -18.20 6.61
N GLY A 137 -3.70 -18.73 7.28
CA GLY A 137 -3.07 -20.00 6.91
C GLY A 137 -4.02 -21.20 6.88
N HIS A 138 -5.13 -21.13 7.61
CA HIS A 138 -6.20 -22.13 7.58
C HIS A 138 -6.99 -22.15 6.25
N ILE A 139 -6.96 -21.05 5.48
CA ILE A 139 -7.64 -20.90 4.18
C ILE A 139 -6.67 -21.31 3.07
N LYS A 140 -6.81 -22.54 2.57
CA LYS A 140 -5.88 -23.18 1.61
C LYS A 140 -5.55 -22.34 0.36
N PHE A 141 -6.48 -21.53 -0.14
CA PHE A 141 -6.26 -20.73 -1.36
C PHE A 141 -5.66 -19.34 -1.09
N MET A 142 -5.62 -18.88 0.17
CA MET A 142 -5.25 -17.50 0.47
C MET A 142 -3.80 -17.18 0.09
N ALA A 143 -2.88 -18.07 0.45
CA ALA A 143 -1.48 -17.95 0.09
C ALA A 143 -1.30 -17.84 -1.44
N GLY A 144 -2.04 -18.65 -2.20
CA GLY A 144 -2.01 -18.61 -3.67
C GLY A 144 -2.50 -17.28 -4.25
N ILE A 145 -3.64 -16.77 -3.76
CA ILE A 145 -4.19 -15.48 -4.21
C ILE A 145 -3.24 -14.33 -3.85
N PHE A 146 -2.65 -14.34 -2.65
CA PHE A 146 -1.72 -13.31 -2.21
C PHE A 146 -0.44 -13.30 -3.05
N VAL A 147 0.19 -14.47 -3.22
CA VAL A 147 1.40 -14.62 -4.04
C VAL A 147 1.12 -14.22 -5.50
N ALA A 148 0.02 -14.68 -6.09
CA ALA A 148 -0.38 -14.25 -7.43
C ALA A 148 -0.62 -12.73 -7.50
N GLY A 149 -1.15 -12.13 -6.42
CA GLY A 149 -1.34 -10.70 -6.26
C GLY A 149 -0.04 -9.90 -6.33
N ILE A 150 0.99 -10.34 -5.59
CA ILE A 150 2.34 -9.74 -5.58
C ILE A 150 2.98 -9.88 -6.95
N PHE A 151 3.01 -11.09 -7.53
CA PHE A 151 3.63 -11.30 -8.84
C PHE A 151 2.96 -10.47 -9.93
N ALA A 152 1.61 -10.39 -9.93
CA ALA A 152 0.89 -9.54 -10.87
C ALA A 152 1.20 -8.04 -10.69
N ALA A 153 1.56 -7.58 -9.48
CA ALA A 153 1.98 -6.20 -9.25
C ALA A 153 3.42 -5.95 -9.71
N SER A 154 4.33 -6.90 -9.48
CA SER A 154 5.74 -6.79 -9.85
C SER A 154 5.98 -6.90 -11.37
N LEU A 155 5.11 -7.59 -12.10
CA LEU A 155 5.19 -7.74 -13.56
C LEU A 155 4.58 -6.57 -14.35
N GLY A 156 3.80 -5.70 -13.68
CA GLY A 156 2.99 -4.64 -14.32
C GLY A 156 3.71 -3.35 -14.64
#